data_AF-A0A2D8BAI0-F1
#
_entry.id   AF-A0A2D8BAI0-F1
#
_cell.length_a   1.000
_cell.length_b   1.000
_cell.length_c   1.000
_cell.angle_alpha   90.00
_cell.angle_beta   90.00
_cell.angle_gamma   90.00
#
_symmetry.space_group_name_H-M   'P 1'
#
loop_
_entity.id
_entity.type
_entity.pdbx_description
1 polymer ?
#
loop_
_entity_poly.entity_id
_entity_poly.type
_entity_poly.pdbx_seq_one_letter_code
_entity_poly.pdbx_strand_id
1 'polypeptide(L)'
;MGLADLRVLLVEDHGFQRRLGLRLLGDLGLTHLHEAADGFQALDLLRSLPEAPDVVLVDLDMPGMDGVEFIGIVAQDRLAHSIAVVSAMEPALLHTVQVMAKASGLRVLGCIEKPLTPGKLTTVLSLFEQGPGPAALPHEIEFSLEQAREALSRGEITAHFQPQAEFGNGKIVGVEALARWRLADGSMVPPAAFVPLMEAGGLIDELTGLMLVQACAWSKRWQARGLDLRVSVNVSAQNLTGPEVADRYEAILREHGVNPDQIVLEITESSVMSDTARGLGMLARLRLKGFGLSVDDFGTGYSSLSQLSQIPFTEL
;
A
#
# COMPACT_ATOMS: atom_id res chain seq x y z
N MET A 1 6.87 -20.77 9.65
CA MET A 1 5.97 -21.40 10.64
C MET A 1 4.98 -22.24 9.87
N GLY A 2 4.64 -23.42 10.36
CA GLY A 2 3.46 -24.14 9.87
C GLY A 2 2.22 -23.70 10.65
N LEU A 3 1.04 -23.96 10.09
CA LEU A 3 -0.27 -23.67 10.69
C LEU A 3 -0.40 -24.07 12.17
N ALA A 4 0.25 -25.15 12.60
CA ALA A 4 0.19 -25.65 13.98
C ALA A 4 0.83 -24.70 15.01
N ASP A 5 1.83 -23.91 14.61
CA ASP A 5 2.56 -22.99 15.51
C ASP A 5 1.89 -21.62 15.60
N LEU A 6 0.83 -21.36 14.83
CA LEU A 6 0.14 -20.06 14.81
C LEU A 6 -0.61 -19.81 16.12
N ARG A 7 -0.35 -18.65 16.72
CA ARG A 7 -1.12 -18.10 17.84
C ARG A 7 -2.28 -17.29 17.29
N VAL A 8 -3.50 -17.74 17.54
CA VAL A 8 -4.71 -17.09 17.02
C VAL A 8 -5.57 -16.62 18.17
N LEU A 9 -5.97 -15.35 18.12
CA LEU A 9 -7.00 -14.79 19.00
C LEU A 9 -8.31 -14.69 18.23
N LEU A 10 -9.37 -15.32 18.74
CA LEU A 10 -10.73 -15.18 18.22
C LEU A 10 -11.54 -14.23 19.13
N VAL A 11 -11.97 -13.10 18.58
CA VAL A 11 -12.83 -12.11 19.22
C VAL A 11 -14.22 -12.21 18.61
N GLU A 12 -15.18 -12.68 19.40
CA GLU A 12 -16.55 -12.96 18.94
C GLU A 12 -17.49 -12.90 20.15
N ASP A 13 -18.53 -12.06 20.09
CA ASP A 13 -19.45 -11.85 21.21
C ASP A 13 -20.40 -13.03 21.42
N HIS A 14 -20.84 -13.65 20.32
CA HIS A 14 -21.79 -14.74 20.37
C HIS A 14 -21.12 -16.06 20.81
N GLY A 15 -21.33 -16.46 22.06
CA GLY A 15 -20.65 -17.61 22.67
C GLY A 15 -20.78 -18.94 21.93
N PHE A 16 -21.85 -19.18 21.17
CA PHE A 16 -21.94 -20.36 20.28
C PHE A 16 -21.00 -20.26 19.07
N GLN A 17 -20.94 -19.09 18.43
CA GLN A 17 -20.10 -18.87 17.25
C GLN A 17 -18.62 -18.92 17.64
N ARG A 18 -18.28 -18.35 18.80
CA ARG A 18 -16.93 -18.40 19.36
C ARG A 18 -16.47 -19.83 19.62
N ARG A 19 -17.28 -20.64 20.32
CA ARG A 19 -16.98 -22.07 20.56
C ARG A 19 -16.85 -22.88 19.27
N LEU A 20 -17.72 -22.62 18.29
CA LEU A 20 -17.63 -23.27 16.98
C LEU A 20 -16.33 -22.87 16.27
N GLY A 21 -15.99 -21.58 16.23
CA GLY A 21 -14.77 -21.07 15.64
C GLY A 21 -13.51 -21.70 16.25
N LEU A 22 -13.42 -21.75 17.59
CA LEU A 22 -12.32 -22.39 18.30
C LEU A 22 -12.20 -23.89 17.97
N ARG A 23 -13.33 -24.60 17.88
CA ARG A 23 -13.33 -26.01 17.49
C ARG A 23 -12.81 -26.20 16.06
N LEU A 24 -13.27 -25.39 15.11
CA LEU A 24 -12.82 -25.46 13.72
C LEU A 24 -11.33 -25.15 13.59
N LEU A 25 -10.82 -24.16 14.35
CA LEU A 25 -9.39 -23.85 14.42
C LEU A 25 -8.58 -25.02 15.03
N GLY A 26 -9.09 -25.64 16.10
CA GLY A 26 -8.47 -26.83 16.69
C GLY A 26 -8.44 -28.03 15.75
N ASP A 27 -9.52 -28.27 14.99
CA ASP A 27 -9.60 -29.34 13.98
C ASP A 27 -8.62 -29.12 12.82
N LEU A 28 -8.19 -27.87 12.56
CA LEU A 28 -7.14 -27.52 11.60
C LEU A 28 -5.72 -27.71 12.16
N GLY A 29 -5.57 -28.11 13.42
CA GLY A 29 -4.30 -28.43 14.05
C GLY A 29 -3.62 -27.26 14.79
N LEU A 30 -4.31 -26.13 15.00
CA LEU A 30 -3.78 -25.02 15.79
C LEU A 30 -3.80 -25.36 17.29
N THR A 31 -2.67 -25.21 17.97
CA THR A 31 -2.53 -25.51 19.41
C THR A 31 -2.55 -24.27 20.30
N HIS A 32 -2.33 -23.08 19.74
CA HIS A 32 -2.25 -21.83 20.49
C HIS A 32 -3.44 -20.92 20.20
N LEU A 33 -4.58 -21.23 20.84
CA LEU A 33 -5.82 -20.49 20.66
C LEU A 33 -6.16 -19.65 21.89
N HIS A 34 -6.46 -18.37 21.67
CA HIS A 34 -6.99 -17.45 22.65
C HIS A 34 -8.40 -17.02 22.23
N GLU A 35 -9.24 -16.68 23.20
CA GLU A 35 -10.60 -16.22 22.95
C GLU A 35 -10.93 -14.96 23.74
N ALA A 36 -11.76 -14.11 23.16
CA ALA A 36 -12.36 -12.95 23.82
C ALA A 36 -13.83 -12.80 23.40
N ALA A 37 -14.66 -12.35 24.35
CA ALA A 37 -16.09 -12.16 24.19
C ALA A 37 -16.49 -10.74 23.78
N ASP A 38 -15.55 -9.80 23.80
CA ASP A 38 -15.76 -8.42 23.37
C ASP A 38 -14.41 -7.74 23.12
N GLY A 39 -14.45 -6.53 22.54
CA GLY A 39 -13.25 -5.74 22.26
C GLY A 39 -12.45 -5.35 23.51
N PHE A 40 -13.11 -5.10 24.64
CA PHE A 40 -12.42 -4.72 25.89
C PHE A 40 -11.58 -5.88 26.44
N GLN A 41 -12.18 -7.06 26.55
CA GLN A 41 -11.50 -8.28 26.98
C GLN A 41 -10.35 -8.63 26.02
N ALA A 42 -10.56 -8.43 24.72
CA ALA A 42 -9.51 -8.67 23.73
C ALA A 42 -8.31 -7.73 23.92
N LEU A 43 -8.53 -6.44 24.17
CA LEU A 43 -7.45 -5.48 24.43
C LEU A 43 -6.68 -5.79 25.71
N ASP A 44 -7.38 -6.13 26.79
CA ASP A 44 -6.76 -6.52 28.06
C ASP A 44 -5.91 -7.80 27.89
N LEU A 45 -6.40 -8.75 27.10
CA LEU A 45 -5.65 -9.97 26.76
C LEU A 45 -4.41 -9.62 25.94
N LEU A 46 -4.53 -8.84 24.88
CA LEU A 46 -3.41 -8.44 24.03
C LEU A 46 -2.31 -7.70 24.81
N ARG A 47 -2.68 -6.88 25.79
CA ARG A 47 -1.73 -6.14 26.65
C ARG A 47 -1.06 -7.01 27.71
N SER A 48 -1.68 -8.13 28.09
CA SER A 48 -1.19 -9.00 29.17
C SER A 48 -0.47 -10.25 28.67
N LEU A 49 -0.65 -10.64 27.40
CA LEU A 49 0.02 -11.79 26.83
C LEU A 49 1.54 -11.55 26.71
N PRO A 50 2.36 -12.54 27.11
CA PRO A 50 3.83 -12.42 27.01
C PRO A 50 4.31 -12.39 25.56
N GLU A 51 3.54 -12.97 24.64
CA GLU A 51 3.80 -12.89 23.21
C GLU A 51 2.50 -12.57 22.47
N ALA A 52 2.58 -11.65 21.50
CA ALA A 52 1.42 -11.22 20.73
C ALA A 52 0.90 -12.35 19.81
N PRO A 53 -0.42 -12.45 19.60
CA PRO A 53 -0.98 -13.39 18.64
C PRO A 53 -0.53 -13.04 17.22
N ASP A 54 -0.32 -14.07 16.41
CA ASP A 54 0.09 -13.95 15.01
C ASP A 54 -1.06 -13.47 14.14
N VAL A 55 -2.29 -13.92 14.46
CA VAL A 55 -3.53 -13.54 13.76
C VAL A 55 -4.63 -13.24 14.77
N VAL A 56 -5.29 -12.09 14.61
CA VAL A 56 -6.53 -11.76 15.32
C VAL A 56 -7.72 -11.92 14.38
N LEU A 57 -8.61 -12.87 14.68
CA LEU A 57 -9.90 -13.03 14.02
C LEU A 57 -10.93 -12.21 14.80
N VAL A 58 -11.55 -11.23 14.16
CA VAL A 58 -12.43 -10.27 14.85
C VAL A 58 -13.78 -10.16 14.18
N ASP A 59 -14.86 -10.29 14.95
CA ASP A 59 -16.18 -9.86 14.52
C ASP A 59 -16.32 -8.34 14.59
N LEU A 60 -17.01 -7.76 13.62
CA LEU A 60 -17.30 -6.32 13.60
C LEU A 60 -18.50 -5.96 14.46
N ASP A 61 -19.51 -6.83 14.51
CA ASP A 61 -20.75 -6.54 15.22
C ASP A 61 -20.66 -7.06 16.66
N MET A 62 -20.04 -6.25 17.54
CA MET A 62 -19.87 -6.58 18.95
C MET A 62 -20.45 -5.47 19.84
N PRO A 63 -21.16 -5.83 20.92
CA PRO A 63 -21.74 -4.85 21.83
C PRO A 63 -20.66 -4.15 22.68
N GLY A 64 -20.86 -2.86 22.94
CA GLY A 64 -19.98 -2.05 23.79
C GLY A 64 -18.82 -1.43 23.03
N MET A 65 -17.91 -2.26 22.51
CA MET A 65 -16.84 -1.86 21.59
C MET A 65 -16.96 -2.68 20.32
N ASP A 66 -17.25 -2.02 19.21
CA ASP A 66 -17.36 -2.69 17.91
C ASP A 66 -15.97 -3.08 17.36
N GLY A 67 -15.95 -3.95 16.36
CA GLY A 67 -14.69 -4.42 15.79
C GLY A 67 -13.90 -3.32 15.07
N VAL A 68 -14.55 -2.25 14.61
CA VAL A 68 -13.87 -1.13 13.92
C VAL A 68 -13.08 -0.30 14.92
N GLU A 69 -13.69 0.06 16.05
CA GLU A 69 -13.04 0.73 17.17
C GLU A 69 -11.90 -0.12 17.73
N PHE A 70 -12.15 -1.41 17.96
CA PHE A 70 -11.13 -2.35 18.42
C PHE A 70 -9.92 -2.40 17.47
N ILE A 71 -10.15 -2.56 16.17
CA ILE A 71 -9.08 -2.58 15.15
C ILE A 71 -8.27 -1.27 15.18
N GLY A 72 -8.95 -0.12 15.31
CA GLY A 72 -8.28 1.17 15.42
C GLY A 72 -7.33 1.26 16.62
N ILE A 73 -7.77 0.80 17.79
CA ILE A 73 -6.95 0.78 19.01
C ILE A 73 -5.78 -0.20 18.86
N VAL A 74 -6.03 -1.41 18.33
CA VAL A 74 -4.98 -2.41 18.10
C VAL A 74 -3.90 -1.88 17.16
N ALA A 75 -4.28 -1.14 16.11
CA ALA A 75 -3.33 -0.53 15.19
C ALA A 75 -2.52 0.59 15.87
N GLN A 76 -3.19 1.49 16.59
CA GLN A 76 -2.57 2.62 17.27
C GLN A 76 -1.57 2.18 18.35
N ASP A 77 -1.97 1.23 19.18
CA ASP A 77 -1.18 0.70 20.29
C ASP A 77 -0.21 -0.42 19.84
N ARG A 78 -0.22 -0.79 18.55
CA ARG A 78 0.61 -1.85 17.95
C ARG A 78 0.52 -3.20 18.68
N LEU A 79 -0.70 -3.58 19.06
CA LEU A 79 -0.96 -4.76 19.88
C LEU A 79 -0.99 -6.08 19.09
N ALA A 80 -1.19 -6.01 17.77
CA ALA A 80 -1.14 -7.16 16.87
C ALA A 80 -0.64 -6.73 15.48
N HIS A 81 -0.16 -7.69 14.70
CA HIS A 81 0.43 -7.43 13.38
C HIS A 81 -0.49 -7.83 12.23
N SER A 82 -1.29 -8.89 12.41
CA SER A 82 -2.21 -9.38 11.38
C SER A 82 -3.63 -9.54 11.92
N ILE A 83 -4.60 -9.13 11.12
CA ILE A 83 -6.01 -9.27 11.42
C ILE A 83 -6.76 -9.97 10.28
N ALA A 84 -7.82 -10.68 10.61
CA ALA A 84 -8.82 -11.11 9.65
C ALA A 84 -10.22 -10.80 10.21
N VAL A 85 -11.05 -10.21 9.37
CA VAL A 85 -12.38 -9.75 9.77
C VAL A 85 -13.37 -10.89 9.53
N VAL A 86 -14.17 -11.25 10.54
CA VAL A 86 -15.19 -12.30 10.45
C VAL A 86 -16.56 -11.65 10.54
N SER A 87 -17.26 -11.43 9.44
CA SER A 87 -18.49 -10.66 9.48
C SER A 87 -19.45 -11.02 8.34
N ALA A 88 -20.74 -10.73 8.54
CA ALA A 88 -21.80 -10.84 7.53
C ALA A 88 -22.20 -9.46 6.94
N MET A 89 -21.41 -8.42 7.19
CA MET A 89 -21.68 -7.06 6.71
C MET A 89 -21.55 -6.92 5.19
N GLU A 90 -22.14 -5.83 4.66
CA GLU A 90 -22.07 -5.51 3.23
C GLU A 90 -20.62 -5.34 2.75
N PRO A 91 -20.29 -5.80 1.53
CA PRO A 91 -18.93 -5.74 0.98
C PRO A 91 -18.28 -4.35 0.98
N ALA A 92 -19.08 -3.29 0.80
CA ALA A 92 -18.59 -1.91 0.79
C ALA A 92 -18.04 -1.47 2.15
N LEU A 93 -18.72 -1.86 3.25
CA LEU A 93 -18.28 -1.51 4.60
C LEU A 93 -17.05 -2.33 5.00
N LEU A 94 -17.01 -3.61 4.63
CA LEU A 94 -15.84 -4.46 4.80
C LEU A 94 -14.61 -3.86 4.10
N HIS A 95 -14.76 -3.41 2.86
CA HIS A 95 -13.67 -2.75 2.13
C HIS A 95 -13.12 -1.53 2.89
N THR A 96 -14.00 -0.65 3.39
CA THR A 96 -13.61 0.53 4.17
C THR A 96 -12.81 0.16 5.42
N VAL A 97 -13.25 -0.87 6.16
CA VAL A 97 -12.54 -1.34 7.36
C VAL A 97 -11.16 -1.91 7.01
N GLN A 98 -11.06 -2.66 5.91
CA GLN A 98 -9.78 -3.19 5.44
C GLN A 98 -8.81 -2.08 5.03
N VAL A 99 -9.29 -1.05 4.33
CA VAL A 99 -8.47 0.11 3.92
C VAL A 99 -7.97 0.86 5.16
N MET A 100 -8.86 1.15 6.12
CA MET A 100 -8.50 1.82 7.37
C MET A 100 -7.46 1.05 8.18
N ALA A 101 -7.65 -0.27 8.33
CA ALA A 101 -6.71 -1.12 9.05
C ALA A 101 -5.32 -1.17 8.37
N LYS A 102 -5.29 -1.29 7.04
CA LYS A 102 -4.04 -1.24 6.26
C LYS A 102 -3.32 0.10 6.38
N ALA A 103 -4.06 1.20 6.26
CA ALA A 103 -3.52 2.56 6.40
C ALA A 103 -2.93 2.80 7.81
N SER A 104 -3.42 2.07 8.81
CA SER A 104 -2.94 2.14 10.19
C SER A 104 -1.79 1.15 10.48
N GLY A 105 -1.28 0.45 9.47
CA GLY A 105 -0.12 -0.44 9.56
C GLY A 105 -0.41 -1.90 9.88
N LEU A 106 -1.69 -2.32 9.94
CA LEU A 106 -2.06 -3.72 10.15
C LEU A 106 -2.03 -4.52 8.85
N ARG A 107 -1.54 -5.76 8.92
CA ARG A 107 -1.67 -6.73 7.83
C ARG A 107 -3.07 -7.34 7.85
N VAL A 108 -3.89 -6.94 6.90
CA VAL A 108 -5.24 -7.51 6.74
C VAL A 108 -5.17 -8.76 5.86
N LEU A 109 -5.38 -9.93 6.45
CA LEU A 109 -5.35 -11.22 5.75
C LEU A 109 -6.57 -11.45 4.86
N GLY A 110 -7.70 -10.82 5.20
CA GLY A 110 -8.94 -10.89 4.42
C GLY A 110 -10.18 -10.78 5.28
N CYS A 111 -11.33 -10.98 4.64
CA CYS A 111 -12.62 -11.09 5.31
C CYS A 111 -13.17 -12.51 5.17
N ILE A 112 -13.75 -13.03 6.24
CA ILE A 112 -14.42 -14.32 6.30
C ILE A 112 -15.91 -14.06 6.49
N GLU A 113 -16.68 -14.35 5.46
CA GLU A 113 -18.13 -14.29 5.54
C GLU A 113 -18.66 -15.42 6.44
N LYS A 114 -19.53 -15.09 7.39
CA LYS A 114 -20.23 -16.09 8.22
C LYS A 114 -21.21 -16.91 7.35
N PRO A 115 -21.43 -18.21 7.62
CA PRO A 115 -20.86 -19.00 8.72
C PRO A 115 -19.41 -19.40 8.47
N LEU A 116 -18.65 -19.49 9.56
CA LEU A 116 -17.28 -20.02 9.56
C LEU A 116 -17.28 -21.48 9.09
N THR A 117 -16.38 -21.81 8.15
CA THR A 117 -16.15 -23.18 7.69
C THR A 117 -14.66 -23.49 7.68
N PRO A 118 -14.24 -24.76 7.81
CA PRO A 118 -12.83 -25.12 7.76
C PRO A 118 -12.13 -24.61 6.49
N GLY A 119 -12.80 -24.70 5.34
CA GLY A 119 -12.25 -24.23 4.07
C GLY A 119 -11.99 -22.73 4.06
N LYS A 120 -12.95 -21.91 4.53
CA LYS A 120 -12.79 -20.45 4.61
C LYS A 120 -11.65 -20.05 5.57
N LEU A 121 -11.56 -20.69 6.73
CA LEU A 121 -10.49 -20.46 7.70
C LEU A 121 -9.12 -20.86 7.13
N THR A 122 -9.03 -22.03 6.48
CA THR A 122 -7.79 -22.49 5.86
C THR A 122 -7.29 -21.52 4.80
N THR A 123 -8.18 -21.03 3.94
CA THR A 123 -7.81 -20.03 2.92
C THR A 123 -7.19 -18.79 3.56
N VAL A 124 -7.86 -18.18 4.53
CA VAL A 124 -7.36 -16.94 5.15
C VAL A 124 -6.10 -17.15 5.99
N LEU A 125 -6.01 -18.26 6.72
CA LEU A 125 -4.81 -18.59 7.50
C LEU A 125 -3.63 -18.96 6.60
N SER A 126 -3.86 -19.60 5.44
CA SER A 126 -2.80 -19.86 4.47
C SER A 126 -2.25 -18.58 3.84
N LEU A 127 -3.05 -17.49 3.78
CA LEU A 127 -2.57 -16.19 3.34
C LEU A 127 -1.56 -15.59 4.32
N PHE A 128 -1.59 -15.97 5.60
CA PHE A 128 -0.54 -15.61 6.56
C PHE A 128 0.81 -16.23 6.15
N GLU A 129 0.81 -17.51 5.75
CA GLU A 129 1.99 -18.27 5.30
C GLU A 129 2.48 -17.88 3.89
N GLN A 130 1.55 -17.55 2.98
CA GLN A 130 1.86 -17.29 1.56
C GLN A 130 2.18 -15.83 1.24
N GLY A 131 1.75 -14.89 2.08
CA GLY A 131 2.30 -13.55 2.05
C GLY A 131 3.67 -13.53 2.74
N PRO A 132 4.52 -12.51 2.51
CA PRO A 132 5.63 -12.26 3.44
C PRO A 132 5.03 -12.28 4.84
N GLY A 133 5.62 -13.02 5.81
CA GLY A 133 5.04 -13.35 7.13
C GLY A 133 4.57 -12.13 7.94
N PRO A 134 4.61 -12.09 9.28
CA PRO A 134 4.99 -10.79 9.82
C PRO A 134 6.27 -10.47 9.05
N ALA A 135 6.26 -9.39 8.27
CA ALA A 135 7.51 -8.68 8.19
C ALA A 135 7.86 -8.52 9.67
N ALA A 136 8.82 -9.32 10.17
CA ALA A 136 9.82 -8.69 11.00
C ALA A 136 10.08 -7.40 10.23
N LEU A 137 9.55 -6.27 10.74
CA LEU A 137 9.88 -4.94 10.25
C LEU A 137 11.32 -5.08 9.79
N PRO A 138 11.62 -5.01 8.48
CA PRO A 138 12.88 -5.52 7.94
C PRO A 138 13.96 -4.91 8.78
N HIS A 139 14.51 -5.69 9.70
CA HIS A 139 15.30 -5.25 10.82
C HIS A 139 15.00 -3.88 11.46
N GLU A 140 13.84 -3.23 11.32
CA GLU A 140 13.75 -1.75 11.38
C GLU A 140 15.07 -1.16 10.86
N ILE A 141 15.39 -1.36 9.57
CA ILE A 141 16.54 -0.65 9.02
C ILE A 141 16.12 0.81 9.06
N GLU A 142 16.37 1.44 10.21
CA GLU A 142 16.16 2.83 10.48
C GLU A 142 17.20 3.53 9.65
N PHE A 143 16.77 3.96 8.48
CA PHE A 143 17.56 4.88 7.69
C PHE A 143 17.31 6.27 8.23
N SER A 144 18.38 7.00 8.49
CA SER A 144 18.27 8.43 8.68
C SER A 144 17.91 9.10 7.35
N LEU A 145 17.30 10.29 7.43
CA LEU A 145 17.08 11.13 6.25
C LEU A 145 18.39 11.45 5.51
N GLU A 146 19.52 11.49 6.25
CA GLU A 146 20.85 11.66 5.67
C GLU A 146 21.26 10.46 4.84
N GLN A 147 21.09 9.23 5.34
CA GLN A 147 21.36 8.00 4.57
C GLN A 147 20.48 7.92 3.32
N ALA A 148 19.21 8.30 3.42
CA ALA A 148 18.29 8.35 2.28
C ALA A 148 18.77 9.36 1.21
N ARG A 149 19.26 10.53 1.63
CA ARG A 149 19.86 11.53 0.73
C ARG A 149 21.17 11.06 0.11
N GLU A 150 22.03 10.40 0.88
CA GLU A 150 23.27 9.80 0.36
C GLU A 150 22.95 8.74 -0.70
N ALA A 151 21.98 7.88 -0.45
CA ALA A 151 21.56 6.81 -1.36
C ALA A 151 21.07 7.34 -2.72
N LEU A 152 20.33 8.46 -2.71
CA LEU A 152 19.94 9.19 -3.94
C LEU A 152 21.17 9.62 -4.74
N SER A 153 22.20 10.16 -4.06
CA SER A 153 23.42 10.64 -4.71
C SER A 153 24.38 9.53 -5.17
N ARG A 154 24.40 8.38 -4.47
CA ARG A 154 25.29 7.25 -4.74
C ARG A 154 24.75 6.27 -5.79
N GLY A 155 23.53 6.51 -6.30
CA GLY A 155 22.89 5.62 -7.27
C GLY A 155 22.47 4.28 -6.66
N GLU A 156 22.28 4.22 -5.34
CA GLU A 156 21.77 3.04 -4.63
C GLU A 156 20.27 2.84 -4.86
N ILE A 157 19.58 3.92 -5.25
CA ILE A 157 18.16 3.90 -5.62
C ILE A 157 18.04 3.86 -7.14
N THR A 158 17.41 2.79 -7.64
CA THR A 158 17.28 2.51 -9.07
C THR A 158 15.83 2.25 -9.46
N ALA A 159 15.51 2.56 -10.72
CA ALA A 159 14.21 2.26 -11.30
C ALA A 159 14.17 0.79 -11.73
N HIS A 160 13.21 0.05 -11.17
CA HIS A 160 12.73 -1.20 -11.74
C HIS A 160 11.46 -0.94 -12.55
N PHE A 161 11.16 -1.81 -13.51
CA PHE A 161 10.07 -1.57 -14.45
C PHE A 161 9.03 -2.68 -14.41
N GLN A 162 7.78 -2.30 -14.14
CA GLN A 162 6.64 -3.20 -14.21
C GLN A 162 5.90 -3.00 -15.55
N PRO A 163 5.78 -4.03 -16.41
CA PRO A 163 5.09 -3.89 -17.69
C PRO A 163 3.59 -3.66 -17.56
N GLN A 164 3.06 -2.74 -18.34
CA GLN A 164 1.62 -2.50 -18.52
C GLN A 164 1.19 -3.07 -19.88
N ALA A 165 0.21 -3.98 -19.87
CA ALA A 165 -0.23 -4.72 -21.04
C ALA A 165 -1.69 -4.38 -21.42
N GLU A 166 -1.95 -4.25 -22.72
CA GLU A 166 -3.32 -4.14 -23.24
C GLU A 166 -4.06 -5.47 -23.07
N PHE A 167 -5.23 -5.44 -22.43
CA PHE A 167 -5.98 -6.65 -22.07
C PHE A 167 -6.39 -7.49 -23.30
N GLY A 168 -6.73 -6.83 -24.42
CA GLY A 168 -7.25 -7.51 -25.60
C GLY A 168 -6.25 -8.41 -26.32
N ASN A 169 -4.96 -8.12 -26.23
CA ASN A 169 -3.92 -8.84 -27.00
C ASN A 169 -2.62 -9.11 -26.23
N GLY A 170 -2.50 -8.65 -24.98
CA GLY A 170 -1.30 -8.80 -24.15
C GLY A 170 -0.11 -7.95 -24.61
N LYS A 171 -0.30 -7.02 -25.56
CA LYS A 171 0.76 -6.14 -26.04
C LYS A 171 1.20 -5.20 -24.92
N ILE A 172 2.50 -5.14 -24.67
CA ILE A 172 3.06 -4.17 -23.72
C ILE A 172 2.95 -2.78 -24.33
N VAL A 173 2.27 -1.87 -23.64
CA VAL A 173 1.99 -0.49 -24.08
C VAL A 173 2.75 0.55 -23.24
N GLY A 174 3.23 0.15 -22.08
CA GLY A 174 3.95 1.02 -21.16
C GLY A 174 4.65 0.22 -20.07
N VAL A 175 5.35 0.94 -19.22
CA VAL A 175 6.00 0.41 -18.02
C VAL A 175 5.89 1.41 -16.89
N GLU A 176 5.74 0.93 -15.66
CA GLU A 176 5.81 1.75 -14.47
C GLU A 176 7.21 1.70 -13.86
N ALA A 177 7.81 2.86 -13.62
CA ALA A 177 9.09 3.01 -12.96
C ALA A 177 8.90 3.01 -11.43
N LEU A 178 9.32 1.91 -10.81
CA LEU A 178 9.21 1.68 -9.39
C LEU A 178 10.58 1.82 -8.72
N ALA A 179 10.67 2.71 -7.72
CA ALA A 179 11.90 2.91 -6.97
C ALA A 179 12.30 1.65 -6.20
N ARG A 180 13.58 1.30 -6.25
CA ARG A 180 14.18 0.18 -5.53
C ARG A 180 15.50 0.63 -4.93
N TRP A 181 15.60 0.58 -3.61
CA TRP A 181 16.84 0.92 -2.90
C TRP A 181 17.58 -0.36 -2.55
N ARG A 182 18.80 -0.48 -3.06
CA ARG A 182 19.71 -1.59 -2.78
C ARG A 182 20.86 -1.11 -1.89
N LEU A 183 21.04 -1.74 -0.74
CA LEU A 183 22.14 -1.44 0.16
C LEU A 183 23.46 -2.04 -0.33
N ALA A 184 24.57 -1.59 0.26
CA ALA A 184 25.92 -2.05 -0.09
C ALA A 184 26.13 -3.57 0.13
N ASP A 185 25.43 -4.17 1.09
CA ASP A 185 25.44 -5.62 1.34
C ASP A 185 24.58 -6.42 0.34
N GLY A 186 23.89 -5.73 -0.57
CA GLY A 186 23.04 -6.29 -1.60
C GLY A 186 21.58 -6.49 -1.19
N SER A 187 21.20 -6.18 0.05
CA SER A 187 19.81 -6.24 0.51
C SER A 187 18.94 -5.17 -0.15
N MET A 188 17.64 -5.47 -0.28
CA MET A 188 16.66 -4.57 -0.89
C MET A 188 15.78 -3.94 0.17
N VAL A 189 15.67 -2.62 0.15
CA VAL A 189 14.77 -1.87 1.01
C VAL A 189 13.43 -1.67 0.29
N PRO A 190 12.29 -2.05 0.89
CA PRO A 190 10.99 -1.87 0.27
C PRO A 190 10.61 -0.37 0.22
N PRO A 191 9.90 0.09 -0.83
CA PRO A 191 9.40 1.47 -0.93
C PRO A 191 8.64 1.94 0.30
N ALA A 192 7.81 1.06 0.89
CA ALA A 192 7.05 1.37 2.10
C ALA A 192 7.91 1.77 3.30
N ALA A 193 9.21 1.40 3.34
CA ALA A 193 10.11 1.78 4.43
C ALA A 193 10.79 3.14 4.23
N PHE A 194 11.05 3.56 2.98
CA PHE A 194 11.82 4.79 2.71
C PHE A 194 11.02 5.92 2.07
N VAL A 195 9.94 5.62 1.33
CA VAL A 195 9.13 6.65 0.67
C VAL A 195 8.47 7.57 1.71
N PRO A 196 7.79 7.08 2.76
CA PRO A 196 7.20 7.96 3.78
C PRO A 196 8.25 8.81 4.52
N LEU A 197 9.44 8.25 4.76
CA LEU A 197 10.56 8.98 5.36
C LEU A 197 11.03 10.13 4.44
N MET A 198 11.17 9.87 3.15
CA MET A 198 11.56 10.87 2.17
C MET A 198 10.48 11.94 1.96
N GLU A 199 9.20 11.58 2.02
CA GLU A 199 8.09 12.54 2.01
C GLU A 199 8.15 13.47 3.22
N ALA A 200 8.19 12.90 4.44
CA ALA A 200 8.26 13.67 5.68
C ALA A 200 9.53 14.55 5.77
N GLY A 201 10.64 14.08 5.17
CA GLY A 201 11.90 14.81 5.13
C GLY A 201 12.12 15.70 3.91
N GLY A 202 11.11 15.87 3.05
CA GLY A 202 11.18 16.77 1.87
C GLY A 202 12.07 16.29 0.72
N LEU A 203 12.48 15.02 0.71
CA LEU A 203 13.33 14.39 -0.32
C LEU A 203 12.54 13.78 -1.49
N ILE A 204 11.21 13.69 -1.41
CA ILE A 204 10.41 12.97 -2.41
C ILE A 204 10.51 13.59 -3.81
N ASP A 205 10.74 14.90 -3.92
CA ASP A 205 10.96 15.56 -5.21
C ASP A 205 12.33 15.22 -5.80
N GLU A 206 13.37 15.07 -4.97
CA GLU A 206 14.69 14.58 -5.40
C GLU A 206 14.60 13.14 -5.89
N LEU A 207 13.82 12.29 -5.20
CA LEU A 207 13.53 10.92 -5.66
C LEU A 207 12.79 10.94 -7.00
N THR A 208 11.76 11.77 -7.15
CA THR A 208 11.00 11.90 -8.39
C THR A 208 11.90 12.34 -9.54
N GLY A 209 12.77 13.34 -9.32
CA GLY A 209 13.76 13.79 -10.30
C GLY A 209 14.72 12.67 -10.71
N LEU A 210 15.23 11.90 -9.75
CA LEU A 210 16.07 10.73 -10.01
C LEU A 210 15.33 9.67 -10.85
N MET A 211 14.06 9.39 -10.53
CA MET A 211 13.24 8.45 -11.31
C MET A 211 12.99 8.95 -12.74
N LEU A 212 12.74 10.25 -12.93
CA LEU A 212 12.60 10.85 -14.27
C LEU A 212 13.88 10.74 -15.10
N VAL A 213 15.05 11.01 -14.50
CA VAL A 213 16.36 10.84 -15.17
C VAL A 213 16.55 9.39 -15.63
N GLN A 214 16.28 8.43 -14.74
CA GLN A 214 16.40 7.01 -15.07
C GLN A 214 15.37 6.57 -16.12
N ALA A 215 14.12 7.03 -16.01
CA ALA A 215 13.06 6.80 -16.97
C ALA A 215 13.45 7.30 -18.37
N CYS A 216 14.04 8.50 -18.46
CA CYS A 216 14.51 9.06 -19.73
C CYS A 216 15.62 8.19 -20.36
N ALA A 217 16.59 7.75 -19.55
CA ALA A 217 17.68 6.89 -20.00
C ALA A 217 17.17 5.54 -20.53
N TRP A 218 16.20 4.93 -19.83
CA TRP A 218 15.59 3.67 -20.23
C TRP A 218 14.67 3.80 -21.44
N SER A 219 13.86 4.86 -21.52
CA SER A 219 13.01 5.17 -22.67
C SER A 219 13.81 5.23 -23.97
N LYS A 220 14.93 5.97 -23.97
CA LYS A 220 15.85 6.01 -25.12
C LYS A 220 16.42 4.63 -25.49
N ARG A 221 16.75 3.82 -24.49
CA ARG A 221 17.29 2.47 -24.70
C ARG A 221 16.26 1.54 -25.35
N TRP A 222 14.99 1.67 -25.00
CA TRP A 222 13.90 0.92 -25.63
C TRP A 222 13.62 1.40 -27.04
N GLN A 223 13.57 2.72 -27.27
CA GLN A 223 13.40 3.28 -28.61
C GLN A 223 14.49 2.86 -29.58
N ALA A 224 15.76 2.83 -29.14
CA ALA A 224 16.88 2.33 -29.94
C ALA A 224 16.74 0.86 -30.34
N ARG A 225 15.88 0.10 -29.64
CA ARG A 225 15.53 -1.30 -29.94
C ARG A 225 14.19 -1.44 -30.66
N GLY A 226 13.58 -0.33 -31.08
CA GLY A 226 12.27 -0.32 -31.75
C GLY A 226 11.08 -0.51 -30.81
N LEU A 227 11.28 -0.37 -29.50
CA LEU A 227 10.22 -0.44 -28.50
C LEU A 227 9.79 0.98 -28.13
N ASP A 228 8.59 1.36 -28.55
CA ASP A 228 7.97 2.63 -28.19
C ASP A 228 7.05 2.40 -26.98
N LEU A 229 7.61 2.58 -25.78
CA LEU A 229 6.95 2.34 -24.50
C LEU A 229 6.85 3.65 -23.73
N ARG A 230 5.64 3.94 -23.24
CA ARG A 230 5.44 5.02 -22.26
C ARG A 230 5.97 4.60 -20.90
N VAL A 231 6.53 5.55 -20.16
CA VAL A 231 7.07 5.30 -18.82
C VAL A 231 6.27 6.09 -17.80
N SER A 232 5.59 5.38 -16.92
CA SER A 232 4.90 5.92 -15.75
C SER A 232 5.90 6.20 -14.63
N VAL A 233 5.79 7.36 -13.97
CA VAL A 233 6.59 7.75 -12.80
C VAL A 233 5.67 8.29 -11.72
N ASN A 234 5.77 7.72 -10.53
CA ASN A 234 5.02 8.16 -9.35
C ASN A 234 5.46 9.54 -8.87
N VAL A 235 4.49 10.40 -8.57
CA VAL A 235 4.70 11.77 -8.07
C VAL A 235 3.84 12.01 -6.83
N SER A 236 4.49 12.41 -5.73
CA SER A 236 3.78 12.78 -4.51
C SER A 236 3.19 14.19 -4.62
N ALA A 237 1.87 14.34 -4.43
CA ALA A 237 1.26 15.67 -4.51
C ALA A 237 1.57 16.57 -3.31
N GLN A 238 2.07 16.02 -2.20
CA GLN A 238 2.46 16.81 -1.03
C GLN A 238 3.53 17.87 -1.39
N ASN A 239 4.37 17.57 -2.39
CA ASN A 239 5.41 18.46 -2.89
C ASN A 239 5.11 19.09 -4.27
N LEU A 240 3.91 18.86 -4.83
CA LEU A 240 3.42 19.55 -6.03
C LEU A 240 2.96 20.99 -5.74
N THR A 241 3.55 21.62 -4.74
CA THR A 241 3.15 22.92 -4.21
C THR A 241 3.96 24.05 -4.85
N GLY A 242 3.96 24.17 -6.17
CA GLY A 242 4.53 25.36 -6.81
C GLY A 242 4.70 25.26 -8.33
N PRO A 243 4.53 26.38 -9.07
CA PRO A 243 4.63 26.41 -10.53
C PRO A 243 5.95 25.86 -11.09
N GLU A 244 7.01 25.89 -10.28
CA GLU A 244 8.37 25.52 -10.65
C GLU A 244 8.56 24.00 -10.85
N VAL A 245 7.71 23.16 -10.25
CA VAL A 245 7.87 21.70 -10.32
C VAL A 245 7.69 21.18 -11.75
N ALA A 246 6.63 21.61 -12.44
CA ALA A 246 6.40 21.24 -13.83
C ALA A 246 7.53 21.71 -14.75
N ASP A 247 8.10 22.90 -14.50
CA ASP A 247 9.25 23.40 -15.29
C ASP A 247 10.52 22.59 -15.02
N ARG A 248 10.74 22.15 -13.77
CA ARG A 248 11.87 21.30 -13.40
C ARG A 248 11.77 19.94 -14.08
N TYR A 249 10.61 19.29 -14.06
CA TYR A 249 10.43 17.98 -14.70
C TYR A 249 10.57 18.08 -16.22
N GLU A 250 10.01 19.12 -16.85
CA GLU A 250 10.23 19.39 -18.27
C GLU A 250 11.72 19.60 -18.57
N ALA A 251 12.44 20.35 -17.72
CA ALA A 251 13.87 20.59 -17.90
C ALA A 251 14.68 19.29 -17.87
N ILE A 252 14.38 18.37 -16.96
CA ILE A 252 15.01 17.03 -16.89
C ILE A 252 14.83 16.29 -18.21
N LEU A 253 13.59 16.20 -18.71
CA LEU A 253 13.29 15.52 -19.97
C LEU A 253 13.99 16.17 -21.15
N ARG A 254 13.99 17.50 -21.21
CA ARG A 254 14.65 18.27 -22.27
C ARG A 254 16.17 18.03 -22.28
N GLU A 255 16.82 18.06 -21.11
CA GLU A 255 18.24 17.76 -20.98
C GLU A 255 18.56 16.34 -21.46
N HIS A 256 17.66 15.40 -21.18
CA HIS A 256 17.79 14.01 -21.60
C HIS A 256 17.19 13.74 -22.97
N GLY A 257 16.75 14.76 -23.73
CA GLY A 257 16.18 14.63 -25.07
C GLY A 257 15.03 13.63 -25.20
N VAL A 258 14.13 13.61 -24.21
CA VAL A 258 12.90 12.80 -24.20
C VAL A 258 11.69 13.73 -24.29
N ASN A 259 10.69 13.35 -25.08
CA ASN A 259 9.47 14.14 -25.23
C ASN A 259 8.53 13.88 -24.03
N PRO A 260 7.94 14.91 -23.41
CA PRO A 260 6.99 14.73 -22.30
C PRO A 260 5.82 13.78 -22.55
N ASP A 261 5.38 13.60 -23.80
CA ASP A 261 4.31 12.65 -24.15
C ASP A 261 4.69 11.17 -23.93
N GLN A 262 5.97 10.87 -23.76
CA GLN A 262 6.49 9.54 -23.46
C GLN A 262 6.51 9.24 -21.96
N ILE A 263 6.25 10.24 -21.11
CA ILE A 263 6.23 10.11 -19.66
C ILE A 263 4.82 10.35 -19.15
N VAL A 264 4.33 9.41 -18.34
CA VAL A 264 3.07 9.53 -17.60
C VAL A 264 3.43 9.78 -16.13
N LEU A 265 2.82 10.79 -15.52
CA LEU A 265 3.00 11.07 -14.09
C LEU A 265 1.80 10.50 -13.34
N GLU A 266 2.07 9.61 -12.39
CA GLU A 266 1.06 8.92 -11.60
C GLU A 266 0.90 9.62 -10.26
N ILE A 267 -0.32 9.96 -9.90
CA ILE A 267 -0.63 10.71 -8.68
C ILE A 267 -1.79 10.01 -7.96
N THR A 268 -1.65 9.80 -6.66
CA THR A 268 -2.69 9.14 -5.87
C THR A 268 -3.96 9.99 -5.73
N GLU A 269 -5.14 9.36 -5.71
CA GLU A 269 -6.45 10.05 -5.60
C GLU A 269 -6.51 11.01 -4.39
N SER A 270 -6.17 10.50 -3.21
CA SER A 270 -6.21 11.24 -1.93
C SER A 270 -5.36 12.52 -1.96
N SER A 271 -4.23 12.46 -2.67
CA SER A 271 -3.26 13.54 -2.81
C SER A 271 -3.77 14.71 -3.66
N VAL A 272 -4.63 14.44 -4.66
CA VAL A 272 -5.22 15.49 -5.50
C VAL A 272 -6.37 16.20 -4.77
N MET A 273 -7.03 15.52 -3.83
CA MET A 273 -8.22 16.01 -3.15
C MET A 273 -7.94 16.94 -1.97
N SER A 274 -6.76 16.89 -1.35
CA SER A 274 -6.45 17.69 -0.15
C SER A 274 -6.37 19.20 -0.39
N ASP A 275 -6.03 19.65 -1.61
CA ASP A 275 -6.00 21.08 -2.01
C ASP A 275 -6.40 21.21 -3.50
N THR A 276 -7.70 21.06 -3.76
CA THR A 276 -8.25 20.88 -5.13
C THR A 276 -7.87 22.01 -6.08
N ALA A 277 -7.89 23.28 -5.66
CA ALA A 277 -7.61 24.40 -6.57
C ALA A 277 -6.13 24.47 -6.97
N ARG A 278 -5.22 24.26 -6.01
CA ARG A 278 -3.77 24.28 -6.26
C ARG A 278 -3.33 23.04 -7.04
N GLY A 279 -3.85 21.86 -6.68
CA GLY A 279 -3.61 20.60 -7.37
C GLY A 279 -4.02 20.69 -8.84
N LEU A 280 -5.25 21.12 -9.13
CA LEU A 280 -5.75 21.29 -10.50
C LEU A 280 -4.88 22.22 -11.35
N GLY A 281 -4.44 23.35 -10.79
CA GLY A 281 -3.57 24.30 -11.50
C GLY A 281 -2.21 23.68 -11.88
N MET A 282 -1.66 22.83 -11.03
CA MET A 282 -0.43 22.08 -11.32
C MET A 282 -0.66 21.00 -12.38
N LEU A 283 -1.70 20.19 -12.26
CA LEU A 283 -2.03 19.14 -13.22
C LEU A 283 -2.27 19.73 -14.62
N ALA A 284 -3.00 20.85 -14.70
CA ALA A 284 -3.16 21.58 -15.95
C ALA A 284 -1.82 22.03 -16.53
N ARG A 285 -0.88 22.50 -15.69
CA ARG A 285 0.46 22.90 -16.14
C ARG A 285 1.28 21.72 -16.65
N LEU A 286 1.29 20.59 -15.95
CA LEU A 286 1.97 19.37 -16.39
C LEU A 286 1.43 18.92 -17.76
N ARG A 287 0.11 18.99 -17.98
CA ARG A 287 -0.51 18.73 -19.29
C ARG A 287 -0.12 19.74 -20.35
N LEU A 288 -0.04 21.03 -20.03
CA LEU A 288 0.44 22.06 -20.95
C LEU A 288 1.90 21.86 -21.36
N LYS A 289 2.70 21.24 -20.48
CA LYS A 289 4.09 20.81 -20.77
C LYS A 289 4.17 19.51 -21.57
N GLY A 290 3.04 18.83 -21.81
CA GLY A 290 2.94 17.64 -22.65
C GLY A 290 2.98 16.31 -21.90
N PHE A 291 3.10 16.30 -20.57
CA PHE A 291 3.10 15.05 -19.79
C PHE A 291 1.76 14.31 -19.90
N GLY A 292 1.79 12.99 -19.93
CA GLY A 292 0.64 12.17 -19.56
C GLY A 292 0.38 12.27 -18.06
N LEU A 293 -0.87 12.12 -17.64
CA LEU A 293 -1.25 12.05 -16.23
C LEU A 293 -2.12 10.83 -16.00
N SER A 294 -1.82 10.05 -14.96
CA SER A 294 -2.68 8.97 -14.46
C SER A 294 -3.04 9.23 -13.00
N VAL A 295 -4.17 8.66 -12.58
CA VAL A 295 -4.57 8.61 -11.19
C VAL A 295 -4.28 7.21 -10.65
N ASP A 296 -3.62 7.13 -9.49
CA ASP A 296 -3.37 5.87 -8.80
C ASP A 296 -4.35 5.68 -7.63
N ASP A 297 -4.58 4.42 -7.25
CA ASP A 297 -5.51 3.98 -6.20
C ASP A 297 -6.97 4.46 -6.36
N PHE A 298 -7.44 4.57 -7.62
CA PHE A 298 -8.81 5.00 -7.93
C PHE A 298 -9.87 4.14 -7.22
N GLY A 299 -10.79 4.80 -6.50
CA GLY A 299 -11.89 4.16 -5.78
C GLY A 299 -11.60 3.82 -4.33
N THR A 300 -10.41 4.19 -3.82
CA THR A 300 -10.07 4.11 -2.39
C THR A 300 -10.32 5.41 -1.63
N GLY A 301 -10.52 6.53 -2.35
CA GLY A 301 -10.83 7.84 -1.80
C GLY A 301 -12.31 8.25 -1.91
N TYR A 302 -12.60 9.47 -1.46
CA TYR A 302 -13.94 10.07 -1.43
C TYR A 302 -14.31 10.81 -2.73
N SER A 303 -13.52 10.69 -3.83
CA SER A 303 -13.77 11.46 -5.03
C SER A 303 -15.02 10.98 -5.77
N SER A 304 -15.98 11.90 -5.97
CA SER A 304 -17.05 11.66 -6.93
C SER A 304 -16.47 11.63 -8.36
N LEU A 305 -16.99 10.79 -9.25
CA LEU A 305 -16.67 10.80 -10.69
C LEU A 305 -16.75 12.21 -11.31
N SER A 306 -17.60 13.08 -10.75
CA SER A 306 -17.76 14.47 -11.17
C SER A 306 -16.55 15.37 -10.86
N GLN A 307 -15.74 15.04 -9.84
CA GLN A 307 -14.52 15.78 -9.53
C GLN A 307 -13.37 15.31 -10.42
N LEU A 308 -13.25 14.01 -10.64
CA LEU A 308 -12.23 13.44 -11.53
C LEU A 308 -12.43 13.86 -13.00
N SER A 309 -13.68 14.02 -13.45
CA SER A 309 -13.95 14.53 -14.81
C SER A 309 -13.45 15.95 -15.06
N GLN A 310 -13.15 16.72 -14.00
CA GLN A 310 -12.59 18.07 -14.11
C GLN A 310 -11.07 18.08 -14.15
N ILE A 311 -10.44 16.92 -13.94
CA ILE A 311 -8.99 16.75 -13.89
C ILE A 311 -8.50 16.24 -15.24
N PRO A 312 -7.44 16.82 -15.81
CA PRO A 312 -7.01 16.50 -17.18
C PRO A 312 -6.17 15.21 -17.24
N PHE A 313 -6.64 14.12 -16.63
CA PHE A 313 -6.01 12.80 -16.71
C PHE A 313 -6.08 12.25 -18.14
N THR A 314 -5.04 11.51 -18.53
CA THR A 314 -4.98 10.79 -19.81
C THR A 314 -5.23 9.30 -19.63
N GLU A 315 -5.05 8.79 -18.41
CA GLU A 315 -5.18 7.38 -18.05
C GLU A 315 -5.86 7.25 -16.68
N LEU A 316 -6.52 6.12 -16.47
CA LEU A 316 -7.21 5.72 -15.24
C LEU A 316 -6.60 4.43 -14.71
#